data_AF-A0A915CQF9-F1
#
_entry.id   AF-A0A915CQF9-F1
#
_cell.length_a   1.000
_cell.length_b   1.000
_cell.length_c   1.000
_cell.angle_alpha   90.00
_cell.angle_beta   90.00
_cell.angle_gamma   90.00
#
_symmetry.space_group_name_H-M   'P 1'
#
loop_
_entity.id
_entity.type
_entity.pdbx_description
1 polymer ?
#
loop_
_entity_poly.entity_id
_entity_poly.type
_entity_poly.pdbx_seq_one_letter_code
_entity_poly.pdbx_strand_id
1 'polypeptide(L)'
;MRSTGLWTFPSYINHSCMENCMRIFYGDIMMVYAAIDLKKGDEILYSYVHPLQDHKERQLRLRLYNFTCNCELCELDKLDPSYDQRVKLCEQMEQLESTIDIFGPEHALQKMESLMKKIRQSYAQREKLQLQMFYPLRSMNEVYKLSDQLDKSLKITQQSIDCLSDQLRIDLGPSLYVQMAELHEQTGNTKQAKQCIQQAMDLNEIRMGSDEQIFKWIYPEM
;
A
#
# COMPACT_ATOMS: atom_id res chain seq x y z
N MET A 1 -0.82 7.28 -22.35
CA MET A 1 -1.89 8.30 -22.24
C MET A 1 -2.52 8.17 -20.86
N ARG A 2 -2.72 9.27 -20.13
CA ARG A 2 -3.61 9.27 -18.97
C ARG A 2 -5.01 9.60 -19.49
N SER A 3 -5.96 8.71 -19.26
CA SER A 3 -7.38 8.92 -19.56
C SER A 3 -8.03 9.68 -18.39
N THR A 4 -8.97 10.57 -18.67
CA THR A 4 -9.73 11.31 -17.65
C THR A 4 -11.21 11.14 -17.92
N GLY A 5 -12.00 10.93 -16.87
CA GLY A 5 -13.47 10.89 -16.94
C GLY A 5 -14.09 11.69 -15.78
N LEU A 6 -15.38 11.99 -15.91
CA LEU A 6 -16.16 12.71 -14.93
C LEU A 6 -17.34 11.85 -14.48
N TRP A 7 -17.34 11.44 -13.20
CA TRP A 7 -18.43 10.69 -12.60
C TRP A 7 -19.07 11.53 -11.49
N THR A 8 -20.21 12.15 -11.80
CA THR A 8 -20.87 13.14 -10.93
C THR A 8 -21.39 12.52 -9.64
N PHE A 9 -21.92 11.30 -9.68
CA PHE A 9 -22.48 10.64 -8.50
C PHE A 9 -21.40 10.18 -7.49
N PRO A 10 -20.32 9.49 -7.90
CA PRO A 10 -19.18 9.22 -7.00
C PRO A 10 -18.49 10.48 -6.46
N SER A 11 -18.60 11.63 -7.14
CA SER A 11 -17.98 12.89 -6.68
C SER A 11 -18.57 13.44 -5.37
N TYR A 12 -19.69 12.91 -4.88
CA TYR A 12 -20.24 13.21 -3.55
C TYR A 12 -19.51 12.50 -2.40
N ILE A 13 -18.72 11.47 -2.70
CA ILE A 13 -18.03 10.66 -1.69
C ILE A 13 -16.84 11.43 -1.16
N ASN A 14 -16.80 11.67 0.15
CA ASN A 14 -15.73 12.43 0.80
C ASN A 14 -14.43 11.63 0.95
N HIS A 15 -13.37 12.35 1.30
CA HIS A 15 -12.05 11.80 1.51
C HIS A 15 -11.80 11.29 2.93
N SER A 16 -11.18 10.13 3.04
CA SER A 16 -10.36 9.74 4.20
C SER A 16 -9.09 9.04 3.71
N CYS A 17 -7.95 9.27 4.37
CA CYS A 17 -6.74 8.46 4.10
C CYS A 17 -6.91 7.02 4.60
N MET A 18 -7.82 6.82 5.57
CA MET A 18 -8.31 5.52 6.01
C MET A 18 -9.71 5.33 5.41
N GLU A 19 -9.75 5.01 4.12
CA GLU A 19 -10.99 4.76 3.39
C GLU A 19 -11.76 3.55 3.92
N ASN A 20 -13.07 3.53 3.70
CA ASN A 20 -13.90 2.34 3.94
C ASN A 20 -14.49 1.77 2.66
N CYS A 21 -14.38 2.49 1.56
CA CYS A 21 -14.77 2.06 0.22
C CYS A 21 -13.60 2.21 -0.75
N MET A 22 -13.47 1.28 -1.68
CA MET A 22 -12.51 1.34 -2.78
C MET A 22 -13.21 1.68 -4.09
N ARG A 23 -12.43 2.18 -5.05
CA ARG A 23 -12.91 2.43 -6.41
C ARG A 23 -12.04 1.75 -7.45
N ILE A 24 -12.67 1.16 -8.45
CA ILE A 24 -12.04 0.54 -9.60
C ILE A 24 -12.70 1.02 -10.88
N PHE A 25 -11.95 0.95 -11.98
CA PHE A 25 -12.42 1.38 -13.30
C PHE A 25 -12.40 0.20 -14.26
N TYR A 26 -13.53 -0.06 -14.91
CA TYR A 26 -13.65 -1.00 -16.02
C TYR A 26 -14.04 -0.21 -17.27
N GLY A 27 -13.04 0.11 -18.09
CA GLY A 27 -13.25 1.02 -19.21
C GLY A 27 -13.70 2.41 -18.73
N ASP A 28 -14.92 2.79 -19.07
CA ASP A 28 -15.59 4.05 -18.71
C ASP A 28 -16.56 3.91 -17.50
N ILE A 29 -16.67 2.72 -16.92
CA ILE A 29 -17.46 2.45 -15.72
C ILE A 29 -16.59 2.60 -14.48
N MET A 30 -17.03 3.43 -13.52
CA MET A 30 -16.46 3.47 -12.18
C MET A 30 -17.34 2.64 -11.25
N MET A 31 -16.74 1.67 -10.55
CA MET A 31 -17.39 0.93 -9.49
C MET A 31 -16.81 1.36 -8.14
N VAL A 32 -17.70 1.58 -7.17
CA VAL A 32 -17.35 1.86 -5.77
C VAL A 32 -17.99 0.79 -4.91
N TYR A 33 -17.20 0.15 -4.05
CA TYR A 33 -17.66 -0.93 -3.19
C TYR A 33 -17.04 -0.80 -1.80
N ALA A 34 -17.71 -1.38 -0.81
CA ALA A 34 -17.23 -1.41 0.56
C ALA A 34 -15.99 -2.32 0.66
N ALA A 35 -14.90 -1.79 1.19
CA ALA A 35 -13.65 -2.54 1.43
C ALA A 35 -13.64 -3.23 2.80
N ILE A 36 -14.50 -2.76 3.71
CA ILE A 36 -14.70 -3.28 5.06
C ILE A 36 -16.19 -3.25 5.38
N ASP A 37 -16.60 -3.95 6.44
CA ASP A 37 -17.97 -3.91 6.93
C ASP A 37 -18.41 -2.49 7.29
N LEU A 38 -19.54 -2.05 6.72
CA LEU A 38 -20.17 -0.76 6.98
C LEU A 38 -21.39 -0.93 7.88
N LYS A 39 -21.52 -0.07 8.89
CA LYS A 39 -22.71 0.03 9.73
C LYS A 39 -23.68 1.04 9.14
N LYS A 40 -24.96 0.90 9.50
CA LYS A 40 -25.98 1.89 9.13
C LYS A 40 -25.59 3.26 9.69
N GLY A 41 -25.47 4.25 8.80
CA GLY A 41 -25.11 5.62 9.14
C GLY A 41 -23.63 5.94 8.98
N ASP A 42 -22.78 4.96 8.65
CA ASP A 42 -21.40 5.23 8.28
C ASP A 42 -21.36 6.05 6.99
N GLU A 43 -20.50 7.05 6.96
CA GLU A 43 -20.22 7.82 5.75
C GLU A 43 -19.39 6.98 4.77
N ILE A 44 -19.75 7.00 3.49
CA ILE A 44 -18.96 6.37 2.43
C ILE A 44 -17.74 7.27 2.16
N LEU A 45 -16.54 6.71 2.27
CA LEU A 45 -15.27 7.43 2.15
C LEU A 45 -14.29 6.65 1.28
N TYR A 46 -13.66 7.32 0.31
CA TYR A 46 -12.50 6.80 -0.41
C TYR A 46 -11.32 7.78 -0.43
N SER A 47 -10.12 7.28 -0.69
CA SER A 47 -8.91 8.09 -0.64
C SER A 47 -8.65 8.80 -1.98
N TYR A 48 -8.53 10.12 -1.94
CA TYR A 48 -8.22 10.97 -3.10
C TYR A 48 -6.71 10.95 -3.39
N VAL A 49 -5.91 10.60 -2.39
CA VAL A 49 -4.45 10.57 -2.42
C VAL A 49 -3.95 9.21 -1.95
N HIS A 50 -2.72 8.83 -2.25
CA HIS A 50 -2.21 7.52 -1.85
C HIS A 50 -1.89 7.52 -0.33
N PRO A 51 -2.51 6.65 0.52
CA PRO A 51 -2.34 6.72 1.98
C PRO A 51 -0.92 6.42 2.48
N LEU A 52 -0.14 5.65 1.70
CA LEU A 52 1.26 5.34 1.98
C LEU A 52 2.21 6.55 1.91
N GLN A 53 1.80 7.66 1.29
CA GLN A 53 2.59 8.90 1.25
C GLN A 53 2.68 9.51 2.65
N ASP A 54 3.73 10.28 2.94
CA ASP A 54 3.83 10.96 4.22
C ASP A 54 2.73 12.02 4.41
N HIS A 55 2.48 12.40 5.67
CA HIS A 55 1.40 13.31 6.01
C HIS A 55 1.49 14.66 5.29
N LYS A 56 2.69 15.24 5.16
CA LYS A 56 2.86 16.54 4.49
C LYS A 56 2.50 16.43 3.02
N GLU A 57 2.94 15.38 2.34
CA GLU A 57 2.59 15.13 0.94
C GLU A 57 1.09 14.87 0.75
N ARG A 58 0.46 14.08 1.63
CA ARG A 58 -0.99 13.88 1.60
C ARG A 58 -1.74 15.21 1.74
N GLN A 59 -1.40 16.02 2.74
CA GLN A 59 -2.05 17.32 2.94
C GLN A 59 -1.78 18.29 1.79
N LEU A 60 -0.57 18.30 1.21
CA LEU A 60 -0.22 19.14 0.07
C LEU A 60 -1.12 18.84 -1.13
N ARG A 61 -1.28 17.55 -1.47
CA ARG A 61 -2.17 17.13 -2.57
C ARG A 61 -3.63 17.45 -2.31
N LEU A 62 -4.08 17.36 -1.06
CA LEU A 62 -5.45 17.68 -0.67
C LEU A 62 -5.79 19.17 -0.73
N ARG A 63 -4.78 20.07 -0.77
CA ARG A 63 -5.03 21.50 -1.01
C ARG A 63 -5.72 21.78 -2.35
N LEU A 64 -5.58 20.90 -3.34
CA LEU A 64 -6.29 20.99 -4.62
C LEU A 64 -7.81 20.83 -4.48
N TYR A 65 -8.27 20.26 -3.36
CA TYR A 65 -9.67 20.06 -3.01
C TYR A 65 -10.14 21.05 -1.94
N ASN A 66 -9.31 22.03 -1.58
CA ASN A 66 -9.61 23.12 -0.63
C ASN A 66 -10.04 22.65 0.78
N PHE A 67 -9.45 21.56 1.29
CA PHE A 67 -9.65 21.14 2.68
C PHE A 67 -8.38 20.55 3.30
N THR A 68 -8.41 20.34 4.62
CA THR A 68 -7.37 19.65 5.40
C THR A 68 -7.96 18.37 5.97
N CYS A 69 -7.30 17.23 5.77
CA CYS A 69 -7.79 15.95 6.28
C CYS A 69 -7.38 15.73 7.73
N ASN A 70 -8.33 15.39 8.60
CA ASN A 70 -8.09 15.07 10.02
C ASN A 70 -8.53 13.64 10.36
N CYS A 71 -8.44 12.70 9.40
CA CYS A 71 -8.74 11.29 9.68
C CYS A 71 -7.73 10.68 10.68
N GLU A 72 -8.02 9.47 11.17
CA GLU A 72 -7.19 8.77 12.17
C GLU A 72 -5.70 8.75 11.80
N LEU A 73 -5.37 8.43 10.54
CA LEU A 73 -3.97 8.42 10.08
C LEU A 73 -3.31 9.79 10.15
N CYS A 74 -4.03 10.86 9.78
CA CYS A 74 -3.49 12.22 9.80
C CYS A 74 -3.30 12.73 11.23
N GLU A 75 -4.23 12.46 12.14
CA GLU A 75 -4.07 12.83 13.55
C GLU A 75 -2.92 12.05 14.21
N LEU A 76 -2.78 10.75 13.92
CA LEU A 76 -1.62 9.97 14.38
C LEU A 76 -0.29 10.53 13.86
N ASP A 77 -0.21 10.85 12.56
CA ASP A 77 1.01 11.43 11.98
C ASP A 77 1.34 12.80 12.58
N LYS A 78 0.33 13.63 12.85
CA LYS A 78 0.47 14.98 13.41
C LYS A 78 0.94 14.96 14.86
N LEU A 79 0.51 13.97 15.64
CA LEU A 79 0.87 13.82 17.06
C LEU A 79 2.17 13.03 17.27
N ASP A 80 2.72 12.40 16.23
CA ASP A 80 3.91 11.58 16.34
C ASP A 80 5.19 12.44 16.44
N PRO A 81 5.88 12.45 17.61
CA PRO A 81 7.07 13.27 17.82
C PRO A 81 8.26 12.83 16.94
N SER A 82 8.24 11.61 16.42
CA SER A 82 9.29 11.07 15.56
C SER A 82 9.02 11.29 14.07
N TYR A 83 7.91 11.94 13.71
CA TYR A 83 7.48 12.12 12.31
C TYR A 83 8.57 12.76 11.43
N ASP A 84 9.06 13.95 11.79
CA ASP A 84 10.01 14.69 10.96
C ASP A 84 11.36 13.95 10.84
N GLN A 85 11.78 13.24 11.88
CA GLN A 85 12.96 12.39 11.83
C GLN A 85 12.75 11.21 10.89
N ARG A 86 11.59 10.56 10.96
CA ARG A 86 11.25 9.40 10.13
C ARG A 86 11.20 9.76 8.64
N VAL A 87 10.57 10.88 8.28
CA VAL A 87 10.53 11.34 6.87
C VAL A 87 11.95 11.49 6.31
N LYS A 88 12.85 12.15 7.05
CA LYS A 88 14.26 12.31 6.64
C LYS A 88 14.99 10.97 6.46
N LEU A 89 14.71 9.99 7.33
CA LEU A 89 15.31 8.66 7.22
C LEU A 89 14.78 7.91 5.98
N CYS A 90 13.49 8.05 5.66
CA CYS A 90 12.89 7.48 4.45
C CYS A 90 13.46 8.14 3.18
N GLU A 91 13.62 9.47 3.17
CA GLU A 91 14.26 10.19 2.05
C GLU A 91 15.71 9.72 1.83
N GLN A 92 16.48 9.49 2.89
CA GLN A 92 17.84 8.94 2.79
C GLN A 92 17.83 7.52 2.21
N MET A 93 16.84 6.70 2.56
CA MET A 93 16.67 5.36 2.00
C MET A 93 16.39 5.42 0.50
N GLU A 94 15.47 6.28 0.07
CA GLU A 94 15.09 6.46 -1.35
C GLU A 94 16.28 6.98 -2.17
N GLN A 95 17.02 7.97 -1.65
CA GLN A 95 18.24 8.44 -2.29
C GLN A 95 19.24 7.31 -2.50
N LEU A 96 19.44 6.46 -1.49
CA LEU A 96 20.37 5.35 -1.58
C LEU A 96 19.87 4.26 -2.54
N GLU A 97 18.56 3.95 -2.55
CA GLU A 97 17.92 3.06 -3.53
C GLU A 97 18.21 3.53 -4.96
N SER A 98 18.10 4.83 -5.23
CA SER A 98 18.35 5.42 -6.56
C SER A 98 19.79 5.21 -7.09
N THR A 99 20.73 4.86 -6.21
CA THR A 99 22.15 4.66 -6.57
C THR A 99 22.51 3.20 -6.88
N ILE A 100 21.59 2.26 -6.63
CA ILE A 100 21.82 0.82 -6.78
C ILE A 100 22.14 0.45 -8.23
N ASP A 101 21.42 1.01 -9.20
CA ASP A 101 21.66 0.71 -10.63
C ASP A 101 23.06 1.17 -11.11
N ILE A 102 23.67 2.13 -10.41
CA ILE A 102 24.96 2.73 -10.79
C ILE A 102 26.12 2.04 -10.07
N PHE A 103 25.99 1.81 -8.76
CA PHE A 103 27.09 1.31 -7.92
C PHE A 103 26.89 -0.14 -7.44
N GLY A 104 25.77 -0.77 -7.78
CA GLY A 104 25.40 -2.12 -7.36
C GLY A 104 24.74 -2.19 -5.97
N PRO A 105 24.04 -3.30 -5.67
CA PRO A 105 23.27 -3.44 -4.42
C PRO A 105 24.16 -3.52 -3.17
N GLU A 106 25.36 -4.11 -3.28
CA GLU A 106 26.30 -4.26 -2.16
C GLU A 106 26.80 -2.92 -1.61
N HIS A 107 26.87 -1.89 -2.46
CA HIS A 107 27.23 -0.53 -2.02
C HIS A 107 26.19 0.05 -1.04
N ALA A 108 24.93 -0.23 -1.30
CA ALA A 108 23.80 0.33 -0.58
C ALA A 108 23.42 -0.51 0.65
N LEU A 109 23.56 -1.84 0.57
CA LEU A 109 22.97 -2.78 1.50
C LEU A 109 23.24 -2.46 2.98
N GLN A 110 24.50 -2.33 3.39
CA GLN A 110 24.84 -2.08 4.80
C GLN A 110 24.27 -0.77 5.34
N LYS A 111 24.27 0.28 4.50
CA LYS A 111 23.71 1.59 4.85
C LYS A 111 22.19 1.52 4.93
N MET A 112 21.53 0.83 3.98
CA MET A 112 20.09 0.61 3.99
C MET A 112 19.64 -0.20 5.21
N GLU A 113 20.35 -1.27 5.59
CA GLU A 113 20.05 -2.03 6.81
C GLU A 113 20.16 -1.16 8.08
N SER A 114 21.16 -0.29 8.14
CA SER A 114 21.31 0.69 9.24
C SER A 114 20.18 1.72 9.27
N LEU A 115 19.78 2.25 8.12
CA LEU A 115 18.63 3.16 8.00
C LEU A 115 17.33 2.46 8.40
N MET A 116 17.10 1.24 7.94
CA MET A 116 15.91 0.45 8.27
C MET A 116 15.78 0.24 9.78
N LYS A 117 16.90 -0.01 10.49
CA LYS A 117 16.90 -0.11 11.95
C LYS A 117 16.46 1.19 12.62
N LYS A 118 16.95 2.34 12.15
CA LYS A 118 16.57 3.66 12.67
C LYS A 118 15.10 3.99 12.36
N ILE A 119 14.62 3.65 11.16
CA ILE A 119 13.22 3.82 10.78
C ILE A 119 12.32 3.01 11.71
N ARG A 120 12.63 1.73 11.95
CA ARG A 120 11.87 0.91 12.93
C ARG A 120 11.85 1.52 14.33
N GLN A 121 13.00 2.04 14.79
CA GLN A 121 13.08 2.71 16.10
C GLN A 121 12.20 3.96 16.17
N SER A 122 12.04 4.69 15.07
CA SER A 122 11.15 5.86 15.01
C SER A 122 9.66 5.53 15.18
N TYR A 123 9.27 4.25 15.14
CA TYR A 123 7.91 3.78 15.41
C TYR A 123 7.72 3.21 16.81
N ALA A 124 8.72 3.31 17.70
CA ALA A 124 8.64 2.70 19.04
C ALA A 124 7.42 3.12 19.88
N GLN A 125 6.87 4.31 19.62
CA GLN A 125 5.68 4.85 20.31
C GLN A 125 4.38 4.74 19.49
N ARG A 126 4.43 4.08 18.32
CA ARG A 126 3.32 3.99 17.38
C ARG A 126 3.02 2.54 17.07
N GLU A 127 2.02 1.99 17.74
CA GLU A 127 1.65 0.58 17.60
C GLU A 127 0.79 0.28 16.35
N LYS A 128 0.06 1.28 15.84
CA LYS A 128 -0.89 1.11 14.74
C LYS A 128 -0.57 2.01 13.54
N LEU A 129 -1.06 1.60 12.38
CA LEU A 129 -1.05 2.38 11.13
C LEU A 129 0.35 2.90 10.77
N GLN A 130 1.34 2.01 10.77
CA GLN A 130 2.72 2.29 10.37
C GLN A 130 2.90 2.33 8.84
N LEU A 131 1.93 2.89 8.11
CA LEU A 131 1.83 2.78 6.64
C LEU A 131 3.07 3.29 5.89
N GLN A 132 3.72 4.36 6.38
CA GLN A 132 4.94 4.89 5.77
C GLN A 132 6.13 3.91 5.83
N MET A 133 6.04 2.82 6.60
CA MET A 133 7.04 1.73 6.60
C MET A 133 7.05 0.96 5.29
N PHE A 134 5.95 0.99 4.51
CA PHE A 134 5.83 0.24 3.27
C PHE A 134 6.93 0.56 2.26
N TYR A 135 7.22 1.84 2.00
CA TYR A 135 8.23 2.21 1.01
C TYR A 135 9.64 1.79 1.44
N PRO A 136 10.12 2.05 2.67
CA PRO A 136 11.38 1.51 3.15
C PRO A 136 11.48 -0.02 3.07
N LEU A 137 10.39 -0.75 3.40
CA LEU A 137 10.37 -2.20 3.26
C LEU A 137 10.48 -2.61 1.79
N ARG A 138 9.76 -1.96 0.88
CA ARG A 138 9.90 -2.20 -0.57
C ARG A 138 11.34 -1.97 -1.03
N SER A 139 11.98 -0.85 -0.64
CA SER A 139 13.38 -0.57 -0.97
C SER A 139 14.32 -1.65 -0.44
N MET A 140 14.12 -2.12 0.79
CA MET A 140 14.88 -3.23 1.37
C MET A 140 14.66 -4.55 0.60
N ASN A 141 13.43 -4.79 0.13
CA ASN A 141 13.13 -5.98 -0.65
C ASN A 141 13.91 -6.00 -1.96
N GLU A 142 13.93 -4.88 -2.68
CA GLU A 142 14.68 -4.76 -3.94
C GLU A 142 16.17 -5.03 -3.75
N VAL A 143 16.81 -4.41 -2.76
CA VAL A 143 18.25 -4.64 -2.51
C VAL A 143 18.53 -6.08 -2.09
N TYR A 144 17.66 -6.72 -1.30
CA TYR A 144 17.86 -8.13 -0.92
C TYR A 144 17.71 -9.09 -2.09
N LYS A 145 16.76 -8.86 -3.01
CA LYS A 145 16.64 -9.67 -4.24
C LYS A 145 17.87 -9.53 -5.12
N LEU A 146 18.36 -8.31 -5.32
CA LEU A 146 19.55 -8.05 -6.14
C LEU A 146 20.85 -8.61 -5.54
N SER A 147 20.90 -8.76 -4.21
CA SER A 147 22.00 -9.41 -3.47
C SER A 147 21.79 -10.92 -3.24
N ASP A 148 20.81 -11.56 -3.90
CA ASP A 148 20.49 -12.99 -3.77
C ASP A 148 20.18 -13.44 -2.32
N GLN A 149 19.66 -12.54 -1.48
CA GLN A 149 19.27 -12.80 -0.09
C GLN A 149 17.76 -13.11 0.00
N LEU A 150 17.34 -14.17 -0.68
CA LEU A 150 15.92 -14.51 -0.89
C LEU A 150 15.13 -14.72 0.43
N ASP A 151 15.73 -15.33 1.45
CA ASP A 151 15.08 -15.51 2.76
C ASP A 151 14.76 -14.17 3.45
N LYS A 152 15.66 -13.19 3.32
CA LYS A 152 15.41 -11.84 3.85
C LYS A 152 14.35 -11.12 3.02
N SER A 153 14.36 -11.30 1.69
CA SER A 153 13.34 -10.76 0.79
C SER A 153 11.94 -11.29 1.12
N LEU A 154 11.77 -12.59 1.36
CA LEU A 154 10.52 -13.20 1.82
C LEU A 154 10.03 -12.55 3.14
N LYS A 155 10.94 -12.41 4.11
CA LYS A 155 10.61 -11.81 5.42
C LYS A 155 10.18 -10.34 5.28
N ILE A 156 10.86 -9.56 4.44
CA ILE A 156 10.52 -8.16 4.20
C ILE A 156 9.20 -8.02 3.44
N THR A 157 8.91 -8.91 2.50
CA THR A 157 7.65 -8.89 1.76
C THR A 157 6.48 -9.19 2.69
N GLN A 158 6.59 -10.19 3.57
CA GLN A 158 5.58 -10.43 4.61
C GLN A 158 5.37 -9.22 5.51
N GLN A 159 6.46 -8.59 5.98
CA GLN A 159 6.37 -7.37 6.78
C GLN A 159 5.73 -6.19 6.04
N SER A 160 5.87 -6.14 4.71
CA SER A 160 5.22 -5.14 3.87
C SER A 160 3.71 -5.34 3.84
N ILE A 161 3.23 -6.59 3.87
CA ILE A 161 1.81 -6.93 3.97
C ILE A 161 1.28 -6.64 5.38
N ASP A 162 2.05 -6.97 6.41
CA ASP A 162 1.67 -6.80 7.81
C ASP A 162 1.49 -5.33 8.20
N CYS A 163 2.23 -4.41 7.57
CA CYS A 163 2.13 -2.98 7.88
C CYS A 163 0.93 -2.29 7.22
N LEU A 164 0.27 -2.92 6.24
CA LEU A 164 -0.89 -2.37 5.53
C LEU A 164 -2.15 -2.39 6.39
N SER A 165 -3.04 -1.41 6.17
CA SER A 165 -4.42 -1.49 6.63
C SER A 165 -5.17 -2.56 5.83
N ASP A 166 -6.33 -3.01 6.31
CA ASP A 166 -7.11 -4.04 5.63
C ASP A 166 -7.48 -3.63 4.19
N GLN A 167 -7.83 -2.36 3.96
CA GLN A 167 -8.14 -1.83 2.63
C GLN A 167 -6.94 -1.86 1.69
N LEU A 168 -5.79 -1.39 2.18
CA LEU A 168 -4.56 -1.43 1.39
C LEU A 168 -4.08 -2.87 1.17
N ARG A 169 -4.38 -3.79 2.10
CA ARG A 169 -4.09 -5.21 1.91
C ARG A 169 -4.96 -5.80 0.81
N ILE A 170 -6.20 -5.37 0.64
CA ILE A 170 -7.03 -5.75 -0.51
C ILE A 170 -6.48 -5.17 -1.82
N ASP A 171 -6.06 -3.90 -1.84
CA ASP A 171 -5.57 -3.25 -3.06
C ASP A 171 -4.17 -3.73 -3.50
N LEU A 172 -3.22 -3.81 -2.56
CA LEU A 172 -1.80 -4.11 -2.82
C LEU A 172 -1.39 -5.53 -2.47
N GLY A 173 -2.12 -6.21 -1.60
CA GLY A 173 -1.80 -7.58 -1.17
C GLY A 173 -1.70 -8.58 -2.32
N PRO A 174 -2.58 -8.58 -3.33
CA PRO A 174 -2.47 -9.52 -4.45
C PRO A 174 -1.10 -9.51 -5.14
N SER A 175 -0.56 -8.33 -5.45
CA SER A 175 0.75 -8.24 -6.10
C SER A 175 1.90 -8.64 -5.18
N LEU A 176 1.80 -8.31 -3.88
CA LEU A 176 2.79 -8.72 -2.88
C LEU A 176 2.79 -10.24 -2.66
N TYR A 177 1.62 -10.88 -2.66
CA TYR A 177 1.52 -12.33 -2.55
C TYR A 177 2.01 -13.05 -3.81
N VAL A 178 1.78 -12.50 -5.00
CA VAL A 178 2.40 -13.03 -6.24
C VAL A 178 3.93 -12.95 -6.15
N GLN A 179 4.47 -11.82 -5.70
CA GLN A 179 5.91 -11.67 -5.47
C GLN A 179 6.44 -12.68 -4.44
N MET A 180 5.71 -12.91 -3.34
CA MET A 180 6.09 -13.95 -2.37
C MET A 180 6.05 -15.35 -2.96
N ALA A 181 5.09 -15.64 -3.85
CA ALA A 181 5.00 -16.91 -4.53
C ALA A 181 6.22 -17.17 -5.42
N GLU A 182 6.63 -16.18 -6.22
CA GLU A 182 7.83 -16.25 -7.05
C GLU A 182 9.09 -16.53 -6.21
N LEU A 183 9.25 -15.85 -5.07
CA LEU A 183 10.36 -16.08 -4.14
C LEU A 183 10.31 -17.49 -3.51
N HIS A 184 9.12 -17.98 -3.19
CA HIS A 184 8.95 -19.35 -2.70
C HIS A 184 9.28 -20.40 -3.77
N GLU A 185 8.96 -20.16 -5.05
CA GLU A 185 9.37 -21.04 -6.15
C GLU A 185 10.88 -21.07 -6.32
N GLN A 186 11.55 -19.92 -6.28
CA GLN A 186 13.01 -19.82 -6.37
C GLN A 186 13.72 -20.56 -5.23
N THR A 187 13.10 -20.60 -4.04
CA THR A 187 13.62 -21.34 -2.87
C THR A 187 13.16 -22.81 -2.82
N GLY A 188 12.45 -23.30 -3.83
CA GLY A 188 11.97 -24.69 -3.91
C GLY A 188 10.75 -25.01 -3.04
N ASN A 189 10.12 -24.01 -2.44
CA ASN A 189 8.99 -24.11 -1.51
C ASN A 189 7.62 -24.03 -2.24
N THR A 190 7.36 -24.96 -3.17
CA THR A 190 6.15 -24.92 -4.02
C THR A 190 4.84 -24.94 -3.24
N LYS A 191 4.80 -25.54 -2.05
CA LYS A 191 3.59 -25.56 -1.21
C LYS A 191 3.22 -24.15 -0.75
N GLN A 192 4.20 -23.39 -0.26
CA GLN A 192 4.04 -22.01 0.18
C GLN A 192 3.73 -21.09 -1.01
N ALA A 193 4.39 -21.31 -2.16
CA ALA A 193 4.06 -20.56 -3.37
C ALA A 193 2.58 -20.66 -3.74
N LYS A 194 2.02 -21.87 -3.75
CA LYS A 194 0.58 -22.10 -3.99
C LYS A 194 -0.32 -21.41 -2.96
N GLN A 195 0.08 -21.39 -1.69
CA GLN A 195 -0.67 -20.70 -0.65
C GLN A 195 -0.70 -19.19 -0.88
N CYS A 196 0.43 -18.59 -1.27
CA CYS A 196 0.49 -17.16 -1.60
C CYS A 196 -0.37 -16.84 -2.83
N ILE A 197 -0.34 -17.66 -3.88
CA ILE A 197 -1.24 -17.47 -5.04
C ILE A 197 -2.71 -17.54 -4.63
N GLN A 198 -3.10 -18.47 -3.77
CA GLN A 198 -4.48 -18.52 -3.27
C GLN A 198 -4.85 -17.24 -2.52
N GLN A 199 -3.99 -16.74 -1.63
CA GLN A 199 -4.22 -15.48 -0.92
C GLN A 199 -4.36 -14.29 -1.87
N ALA A 200 -3.56 -14.26 -2.94
CA ALA A 200 -3.68 -13.24 -3.97
C ALA A 200 -5.03 -13.30 -4.71
N MET A 201 -5.52 -14.51 -5.00
CA MET A 201 -6.83 -14.72 -5.63
C MET A 201 -7.97 -14.30 -4.70
N ASP A 202 -7.94 -14.71 -3.44
CA ASP A 202 -8.98 -14.39 -2.45
C ASP A 202 -9.12 -12.86 -2.28
N LEU A 203 -7.99 -12.14 -2.19
CA LEU A 203 -7.99 -10.68 -2.09
C LEU A 203 -8.43 -10.01 -3.39
N ASN A 204 -8.04 -10.54 -4.56
CA ASN A 204 -8.50 -10.03 -5.85
C ASN A 204 -10.02 -10.22 -6.03
N GLU A 205 -10.59 -11.32 -5.55
CA GLU A 205 -12.04 -11.54 -5.59
C GLU A 205 -12.77 -10.49 -4.75
N ILE A 206 -12.25 -10.15 -3.56
CA ILE A 206 -12.78 -9.04 -2.75
C ILE A 206 -12.63 -7.70 -3.49
N ARG A 207 -11.47 -7.46 -4.11
CA ARG A 207 -11.13 -6.20 -4.78
C ARG A 207 -11.91 -5.95 -6.06
N MET A 208 -12.07 -6.97 -6.88
CA MET A 208 -12.59 -6.83 -8.24
C MET A 208 -14.03 -7.32 -8.35
N GLY A 209 -14.48 -8.16 -7.41
CA GLY A 209 -15.60 -9.06 -7.59
C GLY A 209 -15.19 -10.26 -8.44
N SER A 210 -15.94 -11.36 -8.38
CA SER A 210 -15.79 -12.43 -9.37
C SER A 210 -16.27 -11.94 -10.75
N ASP A 211 -15.80 -12.55 -11.84
CA ASP A 211 -16.25 -12.20 -13.20
C ASP A 211 -17.78 -12.25 -13.32
N GLU A 212 -18.42 -13.21 -12.65
CA GLU A 212 -19.88 -13.34 -12.59
C GLU A 212 -20.54 -12.19 -11.81
N GLN A 213 -19.94 -11.75 -10.70
CA GLN A 213 -20.43 -10.61 -9.93
C GLN A 213 -20.29 -9.30 -10.71
N ILE A 214 -19.13 -9.06 -11.33
CA ILE A 214 -18.89 -7.88 -12.15
C ILE A 214 -19.89 -7.83 -13.31
N PHE A 215 -20.10 -8.96 -13.99
CA PHE A 215 -21.08 -9.03 -15.08
C PHE A 215 -22.48 -8.67 -14.60
N LYS A 216 -22.94 -9.22 -13.46
CA LYS A 216 -24.23 -8.87 -12.86
C LYS A 216 -24.31 -7.41 -12.40
N TRP A 217 -23.21 -6.80 -11.97
CA TRP A 217 -23.18 -5.39 -11.57
C TRP A 217 -23.28 -4.45 -12.77
N ILE A 218 -22.61 -4.79 -13.87
CA ILE A 218 -22.60 -3.98 -15.09
C ILE A 218 -23.90 -4.17 -15.89
N TYR A 219 -24.42 -5.40 -15.94
CA TYR A 219 -25.61 -5.78 -16.70
C TYR A 219 -26.69 -6.39 -15.78
N PRO A 220 -27.27 -5.61 -14.84
CA PRO A 220 -28.20 -6.14 -13.85
C PRO A 220 -29.53 -6.64 -14.44
N GLU A 221 -29.83 -6.31 -15.70
CA GLU A 221 -31.04 -6.73 -16.41
C GLU A 221 -30.82 -7.93 -17.36
N MET A 222 -29.61 -8.49 -17.43
CA MET A 222 -29.28 -9.71 -18.19
C MET A 222 -29.13 -10.92 -17.28
#